data_AF-J9DNV9-F1
#
_entry.id   AF-J9DNV9-F1
#
_cell.length_a   1.000
_cell.length_b   1.000
_cell.length_c   1.000
_cell.angle_alpha   90.00
_cell.angle_beta   90.00
_cell.angle_gamma   90.00
#
_symmetry.space_group_name_H-M   'P 1'
#
loop_
_entity.id
_entity.type
_entity.pdbx_description
1 polymer ?
#
loop_
_entity_poly.entity_id
_entity_poly.type
_entity_poly.pdbx_seq_one_letter_code
_entity_poly.pdbx_strand_id
1 'polypeptide(L)' 'MKLSTPIKHDAVRFVCMACIHQSFPDPQFIPPGDILIVAGDFTLYGRPDEVEIFSKYLSK' A
#
# COMPACT_ATOMS: atom_id res chain seq x y z
N MET A 1 12.72 7.00 5.26
CA MET A 1 12.29 8.41 5.08
C MET A 1 11.39 8.79 6.24
N LYS A 2 11.43 10.03 6.73
CA LYS A 2 10.48 10.47 7.76
C LYS A 2 9.15 10.79 7.09
N LEU A 3 8.03 10.59 7.78
CA LEU A 3 6.72 11.02 7.28
C LEU A 3 6.68 12.52 6.95
N SER A 4 7.54 13.30 7.61
CA SER A 4 7.72 14.74 7.41
C SER A 4 8.66 15.12 6.26
N THR A 5 9.23 14.17 5.51
CA THR A 5 10.06 14.50 4.35
C THR A 5 9.21 15.30 3.34
N PRO A 6 9.62 16.53 2.96
CA PRO A 6 8.84 17.35 2.02
C PRO A 6 8.64 16.66 0.66
N ILE A 7 7.47 16.85 0.06
CA ILE A 7 7.19 16.43 -1.31
C ILE A 7 7.79 17.50 -2.23
N LYS A 8 8.67 17.11 -3.15
CA LYS A 8 9.17 18.02 -4.18
C LYS A 8 8.12 18.15 -5.28
N HIS A 9 7.85 19.38 -5.74
CA HIS A 9 6.83 19.63 -6.77
C HIS A 9 7.16 19.04 -8.14
N ASP A 10 8.43 18.73 -8.40
CA ASP A 10 8.95 18.17 -9.64
C ASP A 10 9.34 16.68 -9.53
N ALA A 11 8.86 15.99 -8.50
CA ALA A 11 9.16 14.58 -8.28
C ALA A 11 7.91 13.78 -7.90
N VAL A 12 7.93 12.49 -8.25
CA VAL A 12 6.90 11.52 -7.87
C VAL A 12 7.36 10.75 -6.63
N ARG A 13 6.46 10.57 -5.67
CA ARG A 13 6.69 9.76 -4.47
C ARG A 13 5.99 8.42 -4.59
N PHE A 14 6.80 7.37 -4.64
CA PHE A 14 6.33 6.00 -4.53
C PHE A 14 6.22 5.58 -3.08
N VAL A 15 5.08 4.99 -2.72
CA VAL A 15 4.88 4.25 -1.48
C VAL A 15 5.02 2.77 -1.83
N CYS A 16 5.96 2.07 -1.20
CA CYS A 16 6.22 0.67 -1.50
C CYS A 16 5.84 -0.20 -0.29
N MET A 17 5.03 -1.23 -0.53
CA MET A 17 4.65 -2.26 0.45
C MET A 17 4.88 -3.64 -0.16
N ALA A 18 5.09 -4.66 0.68
CA ALA A 18 5.28 -6.05 0.25
C ALA A 18 4.94 -6.99 1.41
N CYS A 19 4.71 -8.27 1.12
CA CYS A 19 4.54 -9.33 2.12
C CYS A 19 3.51 -8.96 3.21
N ILE A 20 2.36 -8.43 2.77
CA ILE A 20 1.32 -7.93 3.67
C ILE A 20 0.53 -9.09 4.29
N HIS A 21 0.39 -10.22 3.59
CA HIS A 21 -0.25 -11.44 4.09
C HIS A 21 -1.60 -11.18 4.80
N GLN A 22 -2.47 -10.39 4.16
CA GLN A 22 -3.74 -9.87 4.71
C GLN A 22 -3.67 -8.98 5.96
N SER A 23 -2.48 -8.68 6.47
CA SER A 23 -2.27 -7.71 7.55
C SER A 23 -2.23 -6.28 6.99
N PHE A 24 -3.35 -5.81 6.43
CA PHE A 24 -3.41 -4.49 5.81
C PHE A 24 -3.23 -3.37 6.83
N PRO A 25 -2.28 -2.43 6.63
CA PRO A 25 -2.10 -1.31 7.53
C PRO A 25 -3.31 -0.36 7.44
N ASP A 26 -3.67 0.26 8.56
CA ASP A 26 -4.65 1.34 8.55
C ASP A 26 -4.13 2.47 7.64
N PRO A 27 -4.94 2.92 6.65
CA PRO A 27 -4.54 3.97 5.70
C PRO A 27 -3.97 5.23 6.35
N GLN A 28 -4.40 5.58 7.58
CA GLN A 28 -3.89 6.76 8.29
C GLN A 28 -2.39 6.68 8.64
N PHE A 29 -1.83 5.47 8.71
CA PHE A 29 -0.41 5.25 9.01
C PHE A 29 0.45 5.09 7.74
N ILE A 30 -0.16 5.07 6.55
CA ILE A 30 0.56 5.02 5.29
C ILE A 30 1.08 6.42 4.97
N PRO A 31 2.37 6.59 4.62
CA PRO A 31 2.90 7.89 4.22
C PRO A 31 2.16 8.43 2.99
N PRO A 32 1.95 9.75 2.89
CA PRO A 32 1.43 10.35 1.67
C PRO A 32 2.41 10.11 0.53
N GLY A 33 1.88 9.74 -0.64
CA GLY A 33 2.61 9.60 -1.89
C GLY A 33 1.65 9.53 -3.08
N ASP A 34 2.20 9.51 -4.29
CA ASP A 34 1.46 9.63 -5.54
C ASP A 34 1.10 8.27 -6.13
N ILE A 35 1.99 7.28 -5.94
CA ILE A 35 1.84 5.93 -6.49
C ILE A 35 2.10 4.91 -5.39
N LEU A 36 1.14 4.03 -5.15
CA LEU A 36 1.33 2.85 -4.32
C LEU A 36 1.82 1.67 -5.17
N ILE A 37 2.91 1.04 -4.73
CA ILE A 37 3.43 -0.21 -5.29
C ILE A 37 3.30 -1.29 -4.21
N VAL A 38 2.55 -2.36 -4.52
CA VAL A 38 2.48 -3.56 -3.68
C VAL A 38 3.22 -4.69 -4.38
N ALA A 39 4.42 -5.02 -3.90
CA ALA A 39 5.33 -5.98 -4.49
C ALA A 39 5.02 -7.43 -4.08
N GLY A 40 3.77 -7.85 -4.32
CA GLY A 40 3.32 -9.23 -4.08
C GLY A 40 2.96 -9.57 -2.64
N ASP A 41 2.58 -10.84 -2.42
CA ASP A 41 2.28 -11.43 -1.12
C ASP A 41 1.27 -10.65 -0.26
N PHE A 42 0.26 -10.05 -0.89
CA PHE A 42 -0.83 -9.37 -0.18
C PHE A 42 -1.94 -10.32 0.29
N THR A 43 -1.92 -11.58 -0.17
CA THR A 43 -2.86 -12.65 0.23
C THR A 43 -2.16 -13.66 1.16
N LEU A 44 -2.94 -14.54 1.80
CA LEU A 44 -2.38 -15.63 2.61
C LEU A 44 -2.11 -16.88 1.77
N TYR A 45 -3.06 -17.20 0.88
CA TYR A 45 -3.03 -18.43 0.07
C TYR A 45 -3.35 -18.18 -1.41
N GLY A 46 -3.56 -16.93 -1.84
CA GLY A 46 -3.84 -16.58 -3.23
C GLY A 46 -5.28 -16.87 -3.67
N ARG A 47 -6.23 -16.97 -2.73
CA ARG A 47 -7.62 -17.31 -3.06
C ARG A 47 -8.38 -16.09 -3.63
N PRO A 48 -9.37 -16.28 -4.51
CA PRO A 48 -10.11 -15.16 -5.12
C PRO A 48 -10.80 -14.22 -4.12
N ASP A 49 -11.32 -14.75 -3.01
CA ASP A 49 -11.91 -13.95 -1.93
C ASP A 49 -10.88 -13.05 -1.23
N GLU A 50 -9.64 -13.54 -1.06
CA GLU A 50 -8.55 -12.76 -0.49
C GLU A 50 -8.12 -11.61 -1.40
N VAL A 51 -8.18 -11.82 -2.71
CA VAL A 51 -7.97 -10.77 -3.72
C VAL A 51 -9.08 -9.72 -3.64
N GLU A 52 -10.34 -10.14 -3.51
CA GLU A 52 -11.46 -9.21 -3.36
C GLU A 52 -11.36 -8.37 -2.08
N ILE A 53 -10.95 -8.99 -0.96
CA ILE A 53 -10.69 -8.28 0.30
C ILE A 53 -9.60 -7.22 0.10
N PHE A 54 -8.48 -7.57 -0.53
CA PHE A 54 -7.41 -6.62 -0.82
C PHE A 54 -7.88 -5.48 -1.75
N SER A 55 -8.66 -5.80 -2.78
CA SER A 55 -9.23 -4.79 -3.69
C SER A 55 -10.18 -3.83 -2.96
N LYS A 56 -10.98 -4.33 -2.02
CA LYS A 56 -11.85 -3.49 -1.16
C LYS A 56 -11.03 -2.61 -0.23
N TYR A 57 -9.92 -3.11 0.29
CA TYR A 57 -8.99 -2.33 1.10
C TYR A 57 -8.39 -1.15 0.31
N LEU A 58 -7.95 -1.38 -0.94
CA LEU A 58 -7.40 -0.33 -1.81
C LEU A 58 -8.43 0.73 -2.25
N SER A 59 -9.73 0.43 -2.13
CA SER A 59 -10.81 1.33 -2.54
C SER A 59 -11.31 2.24 -1.41
N LYS A 60 -10.70 2.16 -0.22
CA LYS A 60 -10.99 3.01 0.94
C LYS A 60 -10.04 4.18 1.00
#